data_AF-N1QF68-F1
#
_entry.id   AF-N1QF68-F1
#
_cell.length_a   1.000
_cell.length_b   1.000
_cell.length_c   1.000
_cell.angle_alpha   90.00
_cell.angle_beta   90.00
_cell.angle_gamma   90.00
#
_symmetry.space_group_name_H-M   'P 1'
#
loop_
_entity.id
_entity.type
_entity.pdbx_description
1 polymer ?
#
loop_
_entity_poly.entity_id
_entity_poly.type
_entity_poly.pdbx_seq_one_letter_code
_entity_poly.pdbx_strand_id
1 'polypeptide(L)'
;MSPINILLTCTTLALLSHAQTFLNYSAISNTSTSACPGPGGAHIIVARASTEPLGYGVIGFVKDRVLALNPASNADYVVYPATLTDYVNSEAAGVLGMRALVETFLAQTDCHNAPIVLMGYSQGAQVVNDYLSGQNLNVIPHNSTLESPAPASTFDRLAAAVTMGDPSINITNNPFHIGNSTQSGLFPRQDNSSAVLNQWEAKLQSYCDPLDPYCASAGNFDNISVHLGYVQEYGEDAAQFVVQKIQEYYGANGSNSTAGSTNSTSGSTTPYTGTAASTHVGGTIAMLLFAVGAVSLLGL
;
A
#
# COMPACT_ATOMS: atom_id res chain seq x y z
N MET A 1 -28.45 48.24 43.01
CA MET A 1 -28.22 46.86 42.55
C MET A 1 -28.70 46.77 41.11
N SER A 2 -27.80 46.94 40.15
CA SER A 2 -28.11 46.87 38.71
C SER A 2 -27.90 45.44 38.21
N PRO A 3 -28.79 44.88 37.36
CA PRO A 3 -28.58 43.54 36.81
C PRO A 3 -27.53 43.59 35.70
N ILE A 4 -26.55 42.70 35.81
CA ILE A 4 -25.55 42.40 34.78
C ILE A 4 -26.21 41.50 33.74
N ASN A 5 -26.38 42.01 32.51
CA ASN A 5 -26.79 41.20 31.37
C ASN A 5 -25.58 40.41 30.87
N ILE A 6 -25.58 39.10 31.13
CA ILE A 6 -24.60 38.15 30.55
C ILE A 6 -25.03 37.88 29.11
N LEU A 7 -24.25 38.41 28.16
CA LEU A 7 -24.43 38.14 26.74
C LEU A 7 -23.84 36.76 26.43
N LEU A 8 -24.71 35.76 26.25
CA LEU A 8 -24.34 34.41 25.85
C LEU A 8 -24.08 34.40 24.33
N THR A 9 -22.83 34.54 23.90
CA THR A 9 -22.47 34.38 22.49
C THR A 9 -22.45 32.90 22.14
N CYS A 10 -23.48 32.45 21.42
CA CYS A 10 -23.58 31.09 20.88
C CYS A 10 -22.64 30.96 19.68
N THR A 11 -21.48 30.34 19.87
CA THR A 11 -20.59 29.95 18.76
C THR A 11 -21.17 28.71 18.09
N THR A 12 -21.80 28.89 16.93
CA THR A 12 -22.24 27.78 16.08
C THR A 12 -21.01 27.06 15.53
N LEU A 13 -20.73 25.86 16.05
CA LEU A 13 -19.74 24.95 15.50
C LEU A 13 -20.29 24.42 14.17
N ALA A 14 -19.74 24.89 13.05
CA ALA A 14 -20.09 24.35 11.74
C ALA A 14 -19.51 22.94 11.60
N LEU A 15 -20.35 21.92 11.74
CA LEU A 15 -20.00 20.55 11.40
C LEU A 15 -19.88 20.44 9.87
N LEU A 16 -18.65 20.42 9.34
CA LEU A 16 -18.42 19.99 7.96
C LEU A 16 -18.71 18.49 7.88
N SER A 17 -19.89 18.14 7.37
CA SER A 17 -20.19 16.79 6.94
C SER A 17 -19.33 16.48 5.70
N HIS A 18 -18.24 15.75 5.90
CA HIS A 18 -17.45 15.19 4.80
C HIS A 18 -18.28 14.09 4.14
N ALA A 19 -18.84 14.38 2.96
CA ALA A 19 -19.43 13.34 2.13
C ALA A 19 -18.29 12.42 1.65
N GLN A 20 -18.20 11.22 2.21
CA GLN A 20 -17.24 10.21 1.74
C GLN A 20 -17.63 9.80 0.32
N THR A 21 -16.82 10.20 -0.67
CA THR A 21 -16.92 9.65 -2.02
C THR A 21 -16.45 8.21 -1.97
N PHE A 22 -17.38 7.27 -1.99
CA PHE A 22 -17.06 5.85 -2.04
C PHE A 22 -16.38 5.50 -3.35
N LEU A 23 -15.29 4.75 -3.26
CA LEU A 23 -14.59 4.21 -4.42
C LEU A 23 -15.48 3.17 -5.10
N ASN A 24 -15.82 3.39 -6.37
CA ASN A 24 -16.63 2.46 -7.15
C ASN A 24 -15.74 1.30 -7.63
N TYR A 25 -15.71 0.19 -6.89
CA TYR A 25 -14.88 -0.98 -7.20
C TYR A 25 -15.00 -1.45 -8.66
N SER A 26 -16.19 -1.34 -9.27
CA SER A 26 -16.41 -1.71 -10.68
C SER A 26 -15.71 -0.81 -11.69
N ALA A 27 -15.17 0.33 -11.27
CA ALA A 27 -14.38 1.23 -12.11
C ALA A 27 -12.92 0.79 -12.25
N ILE A 28 -12.45 -0.14 -11.40
CA ILE A 28 -11.07 -0.65 -11.49
C ILE A 28 -10.95 -1.54 -12.73
N SER A 29 -9.98 -1.23 -13.59
CA SER A 29 -9.69 -2.08 -14.74
C SER A 29 -9.02 -3.38 -14.28
N ASN A 30 -9.69 -4.53 -14.49
CA ASN A 30 -9.13 -5.86 -14.17
C ASN A 30 -8.38 -6.50 -15.35
N THR A 31 -7.98 -5.72 -16.35
CA THR A 31 -7.07 -6.20 -17.40
C THR A 31 -5.70 -6.50 -16.77
N SER A 32 -5.28 -7.76 -16.83
CA SER A 32 -3.95 -8.22 -16.41
C SER A 32 -3.14 -8.67 -17.62
N THR A 33 -1.82 -8.48 -17.56
CA THR A 33 -0.89 -8.95 -18.58
C THR A 33 0.48 -9.23 -17.96
N SER A 34 1.08 -10.34 -18.35
CA SER A 34 2.46 -10.71 -18.01
C SER A 34 3.47 -10.31 -19.09
N ALA A 35 3.05 -9.51 -20.08
CA ALA A 35 3.91 -9.02 -21.15
C ALA A 35 4.94 -8.01 -20.61
N CYS A 36 6.00 -7.75 -21.38
CA CYS A 36 6.90 -6.65 -21.06
C CYS A 36 6.16 -5.30 -21.11
N PRO A 37 6.37 -4.40 -20.14
CA PRO A 37 5.91 -3.03 -20.26
C PRO A 37 6.62 -2.33 -21.42
N GLY A 38 6.04 -1.24 -21.91
CA GLY A 38 6.70 -0.37 -22.89
C GLY A 38 7.95 0.30 -22.32
N PRO A 39 8.85 0.84 -23.17
CA PRO A 39 10.04 1.55 -22.72
C PRO A 39 9.69 2.67 -21.71
N GLY A 40 10.40 2.71 -20.58
CA GLY A 40 10.13 3.69 -19.51
C GLY A 40 8.97 3.31 -18.57
N GLY A 41 8.27 2.21 -18.84
CA GLY A 41 7.23 1.66 -17.99
C GLY A 41 7.76 0.66 -16.95
N ALA A 42 6.90 0.28 -16.02
CA ALA A 42 7.15 -0.77 -15.04
C ALA A 42 6.10 -1.89 -15.13
N HIS A 43 6.43 -3.06 -14.60
CA HIS A 43 5.48 -4.14 -14.40
C HIS A 43 4.98 -4.12 -12.96
N ILE A 44 3.69 -3.81 -12.78
CA ILE A 44 3.07 -3.65 -11.46
C ILE A 44 2.41 -4.97 -11.06
N ILE A 45 2.78 -5.54 -9.92
CA ILE A 45 2.16 -6.77 -9.39
C ILE A 45 1.40 -6.42 -8.11
N VAL A 46 0.13 -6.78 -8.07
CA VAL A 46 -0.79 -6.37 -7.00
C VAL A 46 -1.36 -7.57 -6.24
N ALA A 47 -1.34 -7.52 -4.91
CA ALA A 47 -2.06 -8.43 -4.03
C ALA A 47 -3.24 -7.70 -3.36
N ARG A 48 -4.46 -8.23 -3.59
CA ARG A 48 -5.71 -7.65 -3.05
C ARG A 48 -5.87 -7.85 -1.54
N ALA A 49 -6.88 -7.24 -0.93
CA ALA A 49 -7.26 -7.49 0.45
C ALA A 49 -8.12 -8.74 0.61
N SER A 50 -8.28 -9.19 1.85
CA SER A 50 -9.18 -10.30 2.16
C SER A 50 -10.62 -9.99 1.75
N THR A 51 -11.34 -11.01 1.28
CA THR A 51 -12.74 -11.00 0.83
C THR A 51 -13.01 -10.21 -0.45
N GLU A 52 -12.00 -9.55 -1.03
CA GLU A 52 -12.16 -8.89 -2.32
C GLU A 52 -12.29 -9.91 -3.45
N PRO A 53 -13.10 -9.62 -4.49
CA PRO A 53 -13.14 -10.42 -5.71
C PRO A 53 -11.76 -10.60 -6.32
N LEU A 54 -11.55 -11.71 -7.06
CA LEU A 54 -10.32 -11.92 -7.82
C LEU A 54 -10.07 -10.73 -8.76
N GLY A 55 -8.83 -10.21 -8.74
CA GLY A 55 -8.44 -9.02 -9.47
C GLY A 55 -7.52 -8.15 -8.61
N TYR A 56 -7.48 -6.86 -8.92
CA TYR A 56 -6.55 -5.91 -8.26
C TYR A 56 -6.96 -5.47 -6.85
N GLY A 57 -8.22 -5.69 -6.44
CA GLY A 57 -8.68 -5.16 -5.14
C GLY A 57 -8.77 -3.63 -5.12
N VAL A 58 -9.09 -3.05 -3.97
CA VAL A 58 -9.27 -1.60 -3.78
C VAL A 58 -7.99 -0.81 -4.10
N ILE A 59 -6.81 -1.37 -3.83
CA ILE A 59 -5.53 -0.76 -4.21
C ILE A 59 -5.34 -0.67 -5.74
N GLY A 60 -6.18 -1.35 -6.52
CA GLY A 60 -6.27 -1.21 -7.95
C GLY A 60 -6.50 0.23 -8.44
N PHE A 61 -7.08 1.11 -7.63
CA PHE A 61 -7.15 2.55 -7.95
C PHE A 61 -5.79 3.24 -7.94
N VAL A 62 -4.88 2.88 -7.02
CA VAL A 62 -3.50 3.37 -7.01
C VAL A 62 -2.78 2.90 -8.27
N LYS A 63 -2.94 1.62 -8.61
CA LYS A 63 -2.43 1.04 -9.85
C LYS A 63 -2.96 1.76 -11.09
N ASP A 64 -4.28 1.98 -11.20
CA ASP A 64 -4.88 2.67 -12.34
C ASP A 64 -4.38 4.12 -12.44
N ARG A 65 -4.15 4.78 -11.30
CA ARG A 65 -3.55 6.10 -11.27
C ARG A 65 -2.09 6.10 -11.75
N VAL A 66 -1.29 5.11 -11.35
CA VAL A 66 0.08 4.92 -11.88
C VAL A 66 0.06 4.67 -13.38
N LEU A 67 -0.83 3.81 -13.89
CA LEU A 67 -0.95 3.55 -15.33
C LEU A 67 -1.37 4.81 -16.10
N ALA A 68 -2.19 5.68 -15.51
CA ALA A 68 -2.55 6.97 -16.12
C ALA A 68 -1.36 7.95 -16.17
N LEU A 69 -0.50 7.94 -15.15
CA LEU A 69 0.67 8.82 -15.04
C LEU A 69 1.90 8.28 -15.80
N ASN A 70 2.01 6.96 -15.94
CA ASN A 70 3.03 6.27 -16.72
C ASN A 70 2.37 5.21 -17.63
N PRO A 71 1.83 5.61 -18.79
CA PRO A 71 1.07 4.73 -19.70
C PRO A 71 1.89 3.62 -20.37
N ALA A 72 3.23 3.67 -20.27
CA ALA A 72 4.09 2.57 -20.74
C ALA A 72 4.08 1.37 -19.77
N SER A 73 3.63 1.58 -18.53
CA SER A 73 3.54 0.52 -17.53
C SER A 73 2.40 -0.44 -17.82
N ASN A 74 2.48 -1.63 -17.25
CA ASN A 74 1.41 -2.62 -17.25
C ASN A 74 1.26 -3.26 -15.88
N ALA A 75 0.29 -4.15 -15.70
CA ALA A 75 0.02 -4.74 -14.40
C ALA A 75 -0.47 -6.19 -14.49
N ASP A 76 -0.20 -6.94 -13.42
CA ASP A 76 -0.73 -8.26 -13.11
C ASP A 76 -1.19 -8.32 -11.65
N TYR A 77 -2.01 -9.29 -11.29
CA TYR A 77 -2.49 -9.49 -9.94
C TYR A 77 -2.24 -10.92 -9.45
N VAL A 78 -1.98 -11.03 -8.16
CA VAL A 78 -1.77 -12.33 -7.52
C VAL A 78 -3.10 -13.08 -7.46
N VAL A 79 -3.11 -14.29 -8.03
CA VAL A 79 -4.22 -15.24 -7.88
C VAL A 79 -4.00 -16.04 -6.60
N TYR A 80 -4.82 -15.75 -5.58
CA TYR A 80 -4.77 -16.45 -4.29
C TYR A 80 -6.11 -16.33 -3.55
N PRO A 81 -6.36 -17.10 -2.48
CA PRO A 81 -7.68 -17.17 -1.83
C PRO A 81 -8.18 -15.83 -1.30
N ALA A 82 -7.31 -15.02 -0.71
CA ALA A 82 -7.66 -13.78 0.00
C ALA A 82 -8.80 -13.95 1.02
N THR A 83 -8.72 -14.96 1.90
CA THR A 83 -9.77 -15.26 2.88
C THR A 83 -9.39 -14.79 4.28
N LEU A 84 -10.39 -14.37 5.06
CA LEU A 84 -10.25 -14.14 6.51
C LEU A 84 -10.33 -15.47 7.30
N THR A 85 -11.17 -16.39 6.84
CA THR A 85 -11.16 -17.78 7.30
C THR A 85 -9.95 -18.48 6.72
N ASP A 86 -9.21 -19.25 7.53
CA ASP A 86 -7.97 -19.89 7.08
C ASP A 86 -6.90 -18.89 6.59
N TYR A 87 -6.80 -17.74 7.29
CA TYR A 87 -5.96 -16.61 6.91
C TYR A 87 -4.50 -17.00 6.63
N VAL A 88 -3.91 -17.84 7.48
CA VAL A 88 -2.48 -18.22 7.37
C VAL A 88 -2.20 -18.96 6.05
N ASN A 89 -3.06 -19.91 5.66
CA ASN A 89 -2.89 -20.62 4.40
C ASN A 89 -3.21 -19.73 3.19
N SER A 90 -4.22 -18.85 3.32
CA SER A 90 -4.53 -17.87 2.29
C SER A 90 -3.34 -16.96 2.02
N GLU A 91 -2.80 -16.34 3.06
CA GLU A 91 -1.67 -15.42 2.96
C GLU A 91 -0.42 -16.13 2.40
N ALA A 92 -0.09 -17.33 2.90
CA ALA A 92 1.03 -18.13 2.40
C ALA A 92 0.90 -18.45 0.89
N ALA A 93 -0.30 -18.78 0.42
CA ALA A 93 -0.58 -18.97 -1.00
C ALA A 93 -0.40 -17.66 -1.79
N GLY A 94 -0.73 -16.52 -1.19
CA GLY A 94 -0.46 -15.19 -1.75
C GLY A 94 1.04 -14.92 -1.91
N VAL A 95 1.86 -15.21 -0.90
CA VAL A 95 3.33 -15.06 -0.98
C VAL A 95 3.92 -15.91 -2.10
N LEU A 96 3.48 -17.16 -2.22
CA LEU A 96 3.91 -18.05 -3.31
C LEU A 96 3.45 -17.55 -4.68
N GLY A 97 2.23 -17.04 -4.80
CA GLY A 97 1.73 -16.45 -6.04
C GLY A 97 2.49 -15.19 -6.46
N MET A 98 2.76 -14.29 -5.51
CA MET A 98 3.59 -13.10 -5.72
C MET A 98 4.98 -13.49 -6.21
N ARG A 99 5.64 -14.43 -5.50
CA ARG A 99 6.94 -14.98 -5.88
C ARG A 99 6.94 -15.49 -7.32
N ALA A 100 5.94 -16.29 -7.68
CA ALA A 100 5.85 -16.86 -9.03
C ALA A 100 5.72 -15.78 -10.12
N LEU A 101 4.90 -14.75 -9.91
CA LEU A 101 4.75 -13.65 -10.87
C LEU A 101 6.05 -12.84 -11.01
N VAL A 102 6.66 -12.48 -9.88
CA VAL A 102 7.91 -11.73 -9.87
C VAL A 102 9.01 -12.52 -10.57
N GLU A 103 9.26 -13.76 -10.17
CA GLU A 103 10.32 -14.60 -10.75
C GLU A 103 10.09 -14.84 -12.25
N THR A 104 8.84 -15.08 -12.65
CA THR A 104 8.48 -15.25 -14.07
C THR A 104 8.81 -13.99 -14.88
N PHE A 105 8.45 -12.80 -14.38
CA PHE A 105 8.76 -11.56 -15.06
C PHE A 105 10.26 -11.24 -15.06
N LEU A 106 10.96 -11.49 -13.95
CA LEU A 106 12.39 -11.22 -13.84
C LEU A 106 13.23 -12.12 -14.75
N ALA A 107 12.74 -13.32 -15.07
CA ALA A 107 13.37 -14.23 -16.03
C ALA A 107 13.24 -13.80 -17.50
N GLN A 108 12.36 -12.85 -17.84
CA GLN A 108 12.19 -12.37 -19.22
C GLN A 108 13.35 -11.45 -19.62
N THR A 109 14.16 -11.88 -20.59
CA THR A 109 15.33 -11.12 -21.08
C THR A 109 14.97 -9.97 -21.99
N ASP A 110 13.80 -10.04 -22.65
CA ASP A 110 13.40 -9.08 -23.68
C ASP A 110 12.72 -7.83 -23.10
N CYS A 111 12.47 -7.79 -21.78
CA CYS A 111 11.78 -6.67 -21.13
C CYS A 111 12.68 -5.46 -20.85
N HIS A 112 13.77 -5.28 -21.61
CA HIS A 112 14.62 -4.09 -21.58
C HIS A 112 15.04 -3.63 -20.17
N ASN A 113 15.24 -4.57 -19.25
CA ASN A 113 15.53 -4.30 -17.83
C ASN A 113 14.45 -3.41 -17.14
N ALA A 114 13.18 -3.53 -17.51
CA ALA A 114 12.10 -2.76 -16.89
C ALA A 114 11.97 -3.09 -15.39
N PRO A 115 11.66 -2.14 -14.50
CA PRO A 115 11.50 -2.45 -13.10
C PRO A 115 10.16 -3.14 -12.80
N ILE A 116 10.11 -3.79 -11.64
CA ILE A 116 8.86 -4.19 -10.98
C ILE A 116 8.41 -3.14 -9.97
N VAL A 117 7.10 -3.06 -9.77
CA VAL A 117 6.47 -2.37 -8.65
C VAL A 117 5.55 -3.35 -7.94
N LEU A 118 5.61 -3.42 -6.62
CA LEU A 118 4.75 -4.30 -5.83
C LEU A 118 3.71 -3.47 -5.07
N MET A 119 2.45 -3.89 -5.08
CA MET A 119 1.39 -3.23 -4.34
C MET A 119 0.57 -4.23 -3.53
N GLY A 120 0.20 -3.86 -2.31
CA GLY A 120 -0.59 -4.73 -1.44
C GLY A 120 -1.52 -3.96 -0.52
N TYR A 121 -2.73 -4.49 -0.30
CA TYR A 121 -3.69 -3.94 0.65
C TYR A 121 -4.07 -4.98 1.71
N SER A 122 -4.06 -4.62 3.00
CA SER A 122 -4.46 -5.53 4.09
C SER A 122 -3.67 -6.85 4.04
N GLN A 123 -4.33 -8.01 3.90
CA GLN A 123 -3.64 -9.29 3.69
C GLN A 123 -2.67 -9.25 2.49
N GLY A 124 -2.99 -8.55 1.41
CA GLY A 124 -2.09 -8.36 0.28
C GLY A 124 -0.87 -7.50 0.60
N ALA A 125 -0.99 -6.57 1.55
CA ALA A 125 0.17 -5.82 2.06
C ALA A 125 1.14 -6.74 2.82
N GLN A 126 0.60 -7.65 3.64
CA GLN A 126 1.40 -8.69 4.27
C GLN A 126 2.07 -9.60 3.21
N VAL A 127 1.33 -10.02 2.17
CA VAL A 127 1.88 -10.83 1.07
C VAL A 127 3.10 -10.18 0.41
N VAL A 128 3.02 -8.87 0.10
CA VAL A 128 4.14 -8.13 -0.50
C VAL A 128 5.35 -8.14 0.42
N ASN A 129 5.16 -7.78 1.69
CA ASN A 129 6.26 -7.63 2.63
C ASN A 129 6.83 -8.99 3.08
N ASP A 130 6.02 -10.05 3.22
CA ASP A 130 6.47 -11.42 3.50
C ASP A 130 7.25 -11.99 2.32
N TYR A 131 6.87 -11.69 1.07
CA TYR A 131 7.66 -12.05 -0.09
C TYR A 131 9.04 -11.37 -0.08
N LEU A 132 9.09 -10.05 0.13
CA LEU A 132 10.34 -9.29 0.10
C LEU A 132 11.28 -9.69 1.24
N SER A 133 10.75 -9.82 2.46
CA SER A 133 11.57 -9.94 3.67
C SER A 133 11.65 -11.33 4.29
N GLY A 134 10.87 -12.28 3.75
CA GLY A 134 10.61 -13.56 4.38
C GLY A 134 9.55 -13.46 5.48
N GLN A 135 8.75 -14.51 5.61
CA GLN A 135 7.70 -14.64 6.61
C GLN A 135 8.29 -15.00 7.99
N ASN A 136 8.75 -13.98 8.71
CA ASN A 136 9.21 -14.08 10.10
C ASN A 136 8.36 -13.17 10.98
N LEU A 137 7.31 -13.74 11.59
CA LEU A 137 6.28 -13.01 12.34
C LEU A 137 6.26 -13.46 13.81
N ASN A 138 5.83 -12.59 14.72
CA ASN A 138 5.85 -12.89 16.16
C ASN A 138 4.75 -13.87 16.61
N VAL A 139 3.63 -13.94 15.88
CA VAL A 139 2.40 -14.61 16.35
C VAL A 139 1.84 -15.63 15.36
N ILE A 140 2.28 -15.61 14.10
CA ILE A 140 1.90 -16.62 13.10
C ILE A 140 2.92 -17.77 13.18
N PRO A 141 2.48 -19.05 13.14
CA PRO A 141 3.39 -20.19 13.14
C PRO A 141 4.46 -20.10 12.06
N HIS A 142 5.68 -20.48 12.42
CA HIS A 142 6.80 -20.45 11.50
C HIS A 142 6.56 -21.36 10.28
N ASN A 143 6.87 -20.84 9.09
CA ASN A 143 6.80 -21.54 7.83
C ASN A 143 8.16 -21.48 7.12
N SER A 144 8.94 -22.56 7.22
CA SER A 144 10.28 -22.65 6.64
C SER A 144 10.32 -22.55 5.12
N THR A 145 9.19 -22.72 4.42
CA THR A 145 9.13 -22.55 2.96
C THR A 145 9.07 -21.07 2.54
N LEU A 146 8.74 -20.19 3.48
CA LEU A 146 8.56 -18.74 3.28
C LEU A 146 9.50 -17.88 4.13
N GLU A 147 10.35 -18.48 4.97
CA GLU A 147 11.22 -17.74 5.90
C GLU A 147 12.31 -16.89 5.22
N SER A 148 12.66 -17.24 3.98
CA SER A 148 13.73 -16.60 3.23
C SER A 148 13.25 -15.34 2.51
N PRO A 149 14.03 -14.24 2.57
CA PRO A 149 13.80 -13.05 1.75
C PRO A 149 13.81 -13.33 0.24
N ALA A 150 13.25 -12.41 -0.53
CA ALA A 150 13.40 -12.40 -1.98
C ALA A 150 14.89 -12.34 -2.37
N PRO A 151 15.30 -12.95 -3.50
CA PRO A 151 16.69 -12.90 -3.95
C PRO A 151 17.09 -11.46 -4.30
N ALA A 152 18.38 -11.13 -4.16
CA ALA A 152 18.92 -9.79 -4.41
C ALA A 152 18.53 -9.21 -5.80
N SER A 153 18.47 -10.07 -6.82
CA SER A 153 18.02 -9.70 -8.17
C SER A 153 16.61 -9.10 -8.22
N THR A 154 15.76 -9.44 -7.25
CA THR A 154 14.43 -8.83 -7.07
C THR A 154 14.57 -7.37 -6.70
N PHE A 155 15.41 -7.06 -5.71
CA PHE A 155 15.61 -5.69 -5.24
C PHE A 155 16.37 -4.82 -6.23
N ASP A 156 17.24 -5.41 -7.05
CA ASP A 156 17.92 -4.73 -8.16
C ASP A 156 16.93 -4.24 -9.22
N ARG A 157 15.81 -4.97 -9.43
CA ARG A 157 14.74 -4.58 -10.35
C ARG A 157 13.50 -4.01 -9.67
N LEU A 158 13.48 -3.87 -8.35
CA LEU A 158 12.39 -3.21 -7.62
C LEU A 158 12.55 -1.69 -7.77
N ALA A 159 11.56 -1.02 -8.39
CA ALA A 159 11.46 0.43 -8.35
C ALA A 159 10.78 0.88 -7.05
N ALA A 160 9.61 0.32 -6.75
CA ALA A 160 8.84 0.69 -5.56
C ALA A 160 8.04 -0.50 -4.99
N ALA A 161 7.75 -0.45 -3.70
CA ALA A 161 6.65 -1.21 -3.10
C ALA A 161 5.75 -0.31 -2.25
N VAL A 162 4.45 -0.45 -2.42
CA VAL A 162 3.42 0.31 -1.70
C VAL A 162 2.51 -0.67 -0.97
N THR A 163 2.40 -0.53 0.34
CA THR A 163 1.54 -1.37 1.17
C THR A 163 0.59 -0.51 1.99
N MET A 164 -0.70 -0.85 2.03
CA MET A 164 -1.70 -0.09 2.77
C MET A 164 -2.43 -0.99 3.77
N GLY A 165 -2.42 -0.61 5.04
CA GLY A 165 -3.07 -1.37 6.12
C GLY A 165 -2.42 -2.73 6.40
N ASP A 166 -1.08 -2.83 6.34
CA ASP A 166 -0.35 -4.09 6.58
C ASP A 166 -0.57 -4.63 8.02
N PRO A 167 -1.27 -5.77 8.22
CA PRO A 167 -1.45 -6.36 9.54
C PRO A 167 -0.14 -6.80 10.20
N SER A 168 0.94 -6.90 9.44
CA SER A 168 2.25 -7.35 9.91
C SER A 168 3.26 -6.23 10.18
N ILE A 169 2.84 -4.97 10.02
CA ILE A 169 3.72 -3.83 10.23
C ILE A 169 4.25 -3.80 11.67
N ASN A 170 5.57 -3.63 11.81
CA ASN A 170 6.21 -3.34 13.08
C ASN A 170 6.56 -1.84 13.13
N ILE A 171 5.68 -1.03 13.74
CA ILE A 171 5.82 0.44 13.78
C ILE A 171 7.13 0.90 14.44
N THR A 172 7.67 0.12 15.38
CA THR A 172 8.93 0.47 16.05
C THR A 172 10.17 0.28 15.17
N ASN A 173 10.04 -0.45 14.07
CA ASN A 173 11.12 -0.85 13.18
C ASN A 173 10.64 -0.84 11.72
N ASN A 174 10.13 0.31 11.27
CA ASN A 174 9.64 0.54 9.91
C ASN A 174 9.82 2.03 9.52
N PRO A 175 11.01 2.44 9.05
CA PRO A 175 11.33 3.82 8.72
C PRO A 175 10.62 4.34 7.46
N PHE A 176 9.99 3.44 6.70
CA PHE A 176 9.16 3.74 5.53
C PHE A 176 7.66 3.72 5.86
N HIS A 177 7.31 3.75 7.15
CA HIS A 177 5.94 3.93 7.62
C HIS A 177 5.45 5.33 7.28
N ILE A 178 4.29 5.41 6.65
CA ILE A 178 3.55 6.63 6.37
C ILE A 178 2.23 6.58 7.15
N GLY A 179 1.88 7.70 7.78
CA GLY A 179 0.75 7.80 8.70
C GLY A 179 1.23 8.15 10.10
N ASN A 180 0.37 8.03 11.10
CA ASN A 180 0.68 8.38 12.49
C ASN A 180 0.35 7.29 13.51
N SER A 181 0.21 6.04 13.07
CA SER A 181 0.07 4.91 14.00
C SER A 181 1.27 4.83 14.94
N THR A 182 1.00 4.54 16.22
CA THR A 182 2.01 4.29 17.25
C THR A 182 2.01 2.84 17.72
N GLN A 183 1.13 2.01 17.16
CA GLN A 183 0.93 0.62 17.52
C GLN A 183 1.19 -0.27 16.32
N SER A 184 1.92 -1.37 16.53
CA SER A 184 2.15 -2.38 15.49
C SER A 184 0.87 -3.12 15.13
N GLY A 185 0.89 -3.78 13.97
CA GLY A 185 -0.23 -4.57 13.49
C GLY A 185 -0.43 -5.86 14.29
N LEU A 186 -1.50 -6.59 13.97
CA LEU A 186 -1.86 -7.83 14.64
C LEU A 186 -0.78 -8.92 14.55
N PHE A 187 0.02 -8.91 13.49
CA PHE A 187 1.01 -9.93 13.17
C PHE A 187 2.42 -9.36 13.01
N PRO A 188 2.93 -8.59 14.00
CA PRO A 188 4.11 -7.77 13.78
C PRO A 188 5.32 -8.63 13.39
N ARG A 189 6.03 -8.17 12.36
CA ARG A 189 7.30 -8.78 11.90
C ARG A 189 8.35 -8.81 13.00
N GLN A 190 9.15 -9.87 12.98
CA GLN A 190 10.39 -9.96 13.74
C GLN A 190 11.46 -9.02 13.15
N ASP A 191 12.41 -8.62 13.98
CA ASP A 191 13.42 -7.62 13.61
C ASP A 191 14.30 -8.04 12.43
N ASN A 192 14.54 -9.35 12.24
CA ASN A 192 15.30 -9.84 11.09
C ASN A 192 14.59 -9.58 9.75
N SER A 193 13.27 -9.78 9.70
CA SER A 193 12.44 -9.48 8.52
C SER A 193 12.31 -7.96 8.32
N SER A 194 12.05 -7.19 9.39
CA SER A 194 12.07 -5.72 9.30
C SER A 194 13.40 -5.17 8.79
N ALA A 195 14.53 -5.70 9.27
CA ALA A 195 15.86 -5.25 8.85
C ALA A 195 16.12 -5.44 7.35
N VAL A 196 15.53 -6.46 6.72
CA VAL A 196 15.61 -6.63 5.25
C VAL A 196 14.89 -5.48 4.55
N LEU A 197 13.67 -5.14 4.97
CA LEU A 197 12.91 -4.04 4.36
C LEU A 197 13.60 -2.68 4.57
N ASN A 198 14.16 -2.44 5.75
CA ASN A 198 14.84 -1.19 6.08
C ASN A 198 16.03 -0.90 5.14
N GLN A 199 16.71 -1.92 4.63
CA GLN A 199 17.79 -1.72 3.64
C GLN A 199 17.30 -1.07 2.34
N TRP A 200 16.00 -1.16 2.07
CA TRP A 200 15.35 -0.67 0.87
C TRP A 200 14.32 0.41 1.16
N GLU A 201 14.34 1.03 2.35
CA GLU A 201 13.34 2.00 2.81
C GLU A 201 13.04 3.11 1.79
N ALA A 202 14.03 3.56 1.03
CA ALA A 202 13.87 4.58 -0.01
C ALA A 202 12.99 4.16 -1.19
N LYS A 203 12.67 2.87 -1.33
CA LYS A 203 11.79 2.28 -2.35
C LYS A 203 10.45 1.82 -1.77
N LEU A 204 10.25 1.90 -0.46
CA LEU A 204 9.07 1.35 0.21
C LEU A 204 8.22 2.47 0.79
N GLN A 205 6.91 2.27 0.80
CA GLN A 205 5.97 3.03 1.64
C GLN A 205 4.93 2.07 2.23
N SER A 206 4.75 2.13 3.55
CA SER A 206 3.77 1.32 4.27
C SER A 206 2.82 2.23 5.05
N TYR A 207 1.56 2.30 4.62
CA TYR A 207 0.57 3.21 5.15
C TYR A 207 -0.21 2.56 6.29
N CYS A 208 -0.22 3.20 7.46
CA CYS A 208 -0.98 2.74 8.62
C CYS A 208 -1.30 3.88 9.58
N ASP A 209 -2.57 4.01 9.96
CA ASP A 209 -3.04 5.02 10.89
C ASP A 209 -3.63 4.43 12.19
N PRO A 210 -3.64 5.20 13.29
CA PRO A 210 -4.27 4.82 14.54
C PRO A 210 -5.74 4.47 14.31
N LEU A 211 -6.27 3.64 15.20
CA LEU A 211 -7.62 3.11 15.13
C LEU A 211 -7.86 2.08 14.01
N ASP A 212 -6.90 1.83 13.13
CA ASP A 212 -6.97 0.66 12.25
C ASP A 212 -6.92 -0.63 13.09
N PRO A 213 -7.96 -1.50 13.01
CA PRO A 213 -8.02 -2.70 13.83
C PRO A 213 -6.99 -3.78 13.44
N TYR A 214 -6.37 -3.67 12.27
CA TYR A 214 -5.41 -4.64 11.74
C TYR A 214 -3.97 -4.13 11.80
N CYS A 215 -3.66 -3.00 11.17
CA CYS A 215 -2.26 -2.52 11.10
C CYS A 215 -1.84 -1.74 12.34
N ALA A 216 -2.80 -1.27 13.14
CA ALA A 216 -2.54 -0.57 14.41
C ALA A 216 -3.05 -1.34 15.63
N SER A 217 -3.50 -2.58 15.45
CA SER A 217 -4.08 -3.43 16.51
C SER A 217 -5.15 -2.73 17.35
N ALA A 218 -5.91 -1.81 16.75
CA ALA A 218 -6.97 -1.12 17.47
C ALA A 218 -8.07 -2.12 17.82
N GLY A 219 -8.16 -2.50 19.11
CA GLY A 219 -8.95 -3.65 19.56
C GLY A 219 -10.47 -3.61 19.28
N ASN A 220 -11.02 -2.53 18.71
CA ASN A 220 -12.42 -2.48 18.26
C ASN A 220 -12.55 -2.26 16.74
N PHE A 221 -13.44 -3.05 16.12
CA PHE A 221 -13.75 -2.96 14.69
C PHE A 221 -14.69 -1.80 14.32
N ASP A 222 -15.09 -0.98 15.30
CA ASP A 222 -15.93 0.22 15.05
C ASP A 222 -15.23 1.23 14.11
N ASN A 223 -13.89 1.20 14.07
CA ASN A 223 -13.06 2.06 13.24
C ASN A 223 -12.56 1.36 11.96
N ILE A 224 -13.24 0.30 11.52
CA ILE A 224 -12.91 -0.41 10.27
C ILE A 224 -12.83 0.54 9.05
N SER A 225 -13.55 1.67 9.08
CA SER A 225 -13.47 2.69 8.03
C SER A 225 -12.06 3.28 7.84
N VAL A 226 -11.22 3.34 8.88
CA VAL A 226 -9.81 3.76 8.76
C VAL A 226 -9.07 2.77 7.87
N HIS A 227 -9.21 1.48 8.17
CA HIS A 227 -8.59 0.43 7.37
C HIS A 227 -9.06 0.40 5.92
N LEU A 228 -10.30 0.80 5.65
CA LEU A 228 -10.87 0.85 4.29
C LEU A 228 -10.60 2.18 3.56
N GLY A 229 -10.02 3.16 4.26
CA GLY A 229 -9.87 4.54 3.78
C GLY A 229 -8.54 4.87 3.09
N TYR A 230 -7.51 4.02 3.20
CA TYR A 230 -6.16 4.40 2.79
C TYR A 230 -6.02 4.78 1.31
N VAL A 231 -6.77 4.15 0.41
CA VAL A 231 -6.73 4.55 -1.01
C VAL A 231 -7.31 5.95 -1.22
N GLN A 232 -8.38 6.30 -0.49
CA GLN A 232 -8.96 7.63 -0.56
C GLN A 232 -8.03 8.68 0.04
N GLU A 233 -7.35 8.34 1.14
CA GLU A 233 -6.49 9.25 1.88
C GLU A 233 -5.12 9.44 1.22
N TYR A 234 -4.47 8.35 0.83
CA TYR A 234 -3.07 8.33 0.38
C TYR A 234 -2.88 7.89 -1.07
N GLY A 235 -3.93 7.50 -1.79
CA GLY A 235 -3.80 6.84 -3.09
C GLY A 235 -3.10 7.70 -4.16
N GLU A 236 -3.33 9.01 -4.16
CA GLU A 236 -2.66 9.93 -5.08
C GLU A 236 -1.16 10.05 -4.76
N ASP A 237 -0.82 10.27 -3.48
CA ASP A 237 0.57 10.40 -3.04
C ASP A 237 1.36 9.10 -3.28
N ALA A 238 0.74 7.95 -3.01
CA ALA A 238 1.32 6.64 -3.30
C ALA A 238 1.59 6.44 -4.80
N ALA A 239 0.64 6.85 -5.67
CA ALA A 239 0.83 6.76 -7.11
C ALA A 239 1.97 7.68 -7.59
N GLN A 240 2.07 8.89 -7.05
CA GLN A 240 3.16 9.82 -7.37
C GLN A 240 4.52 9.29 -6.92
N PHE A 241 4.61 8.75 -5.70
CA PHE A 241 5.80 8.07 -5.21
C PHE A 241 6.25 6.96 -6.16
N VAL A 242 5.33 6.09 -6.58
CA VAL A 242 5.64 4.99 -7.51
C VAL A 242 6.19 5.52 -8.83
N VAL A 243 5.52 6.52 -9.44
CA VAL A 243 5.95 7.10 -10.71
C VAL A 243 7.33 7.73 -10.59
N GLN A 244 7.60 8.45 -9.50
CA GLN A 244 8.91 9.01 -9.20
C GLN A 244 9.98 7.91 -9.12
N LYS A 245 9.70 6.81 -8.41
CA LYS A 245 10.65 5.70 -8.29
C LYS A 245 10.93 4.98 -9.60
N ILE A 246 9.93 4.86 -10.47
CA ILE A 246 10.12 4.34 -11.84
C ILE A 246 11.07 5.27 -12.62
N GLN A 247 10.91 6.59 -12.52
CA GLN A 247 11.80 7.54 -13.19
C GLN A 247 13.23 7.48 -12.64
N GLU A 248 13.40 7.43 -11.32
CA GLU A 248 14.69 7.29 -10.65
C GLU A 248 15.42 6.00 -11.09
N TYR A 249 14.69 4.89 -11.22
CA TYR A 249 15.23 3.62 -11.71
C TYR A 249 15.89 3.75 -13.09
N TYR A 250 15.21 4.40 -14.05
CA TYR A 250 15.76 4.61 -15.38
C TYR A 250 16.87 5.68 -15.41
N GLY A 251 16.81 6.69 -14.53
CA GLY A 251 17.87 7.69 -14.38
C GLY A 251 19.18 7.11 -13.85
N ALA A 252 19.11 6.18 -12.89
CA ALA A 252 20.26 5.47 -12.36
C ALA A 252 20.90 4.54 -13.41
N ASN A 253 20.09 3.82 -14.18
CA ASN A 253 20.56 2.88 -15.21
C ASN A 253 21.05 3.56 -16.50
N GLY A 254 20.60 4.79 -16.80
CA GLY A 254 21.05 5.57 -17.96
C GLY A 254 22.42 6.26 -17.80
N SER A 255 23.00 6.24 -16.60
CA SER A 255 24.18 7.04 -16.25
C SER A 255 25.54 6.40 -16.60
N ASN A 256 25.60 5.41 -17.50
CA ASN A 256 26.86 4.87 -18.02
C ASN A 256 27.31 5.56 -19.33
N SER A 257 27.36 6.89 -19.35
CA SER A 257 28.08 7.67 -20.36
C SER A 257 28.36 9.10 -19.88
N THR A 258 29.65 9.38 -19.70
CA THR A 258 30.32 10.69 -19.57
C THR A 258 30.29 11.37 -18.20
N ALA A 259 31.42 11.25 -17.51
CA ALA A 259 31.80 12.08 -16.38
C ALA A 259 31.81 13.58 -16.75
N GLY A 260 31.18 14.38 -15.90
CA GLY A 260 31.27 15.84 -15.90
C GLY A 260 31.05 16.35 -14.48
N SER A 261 32.14 16.62 -13.78
CA SER A 261 32.17 17.27 -12.46
C SER A 261 31.51 18.65 -12.52
N THR A 262 30.62 19.00 -11.58
CA THR A 262 30.88 20.08 -10.58
C THR A 262 29.69 20.35 -9.63
N ASN A 263 30.09 20.56 -8.36
CA ASN A 263 29.55 21.40 -7.29
C ASN A 263 28.18 21.16 -6.64
N SER A 264 28.29 20.77 -5.37
CA SER A 264 27.33 20.92 -4.27
C SER A 264 26.75 22.33 -4.15
N THR A 265 25.44 22.42 -3.92
CA THR A 265 24.85 23.54 -3.16
C THR A 265 23.66 23.01 -2.36
N SER A 266 23.74 23.22 -1.05
CA SER A 266 22.71 22.95 -0.03
C SER A 266 21.47 23.80 -0.29
N GLY A 267 20.27 23.19 -0.26
CA GLY A 267 18.99 23.84 -0.52
C GLY A 267 17.91 23.36 0.44
N SER A 268 17.57 24.24 1.38
CA SER A 268 16.60 24.12 2.46
C SER A 268 15.16 23.80 1.99
N THR A 269 14.50 22.88 2.68
CA THR A 269 13.07 22.56 2.56
C THR A 269 12.19 23.72 2.99
N THR A 270 11.17 24.06 2.19
CA THR A 270 10.00 24.86 2.62
C THR A 270 8.71 24.07 2.31
N PRO A 271 7.70 24.08 3.19
CA PRO A 271 6.46 23.33 2.96
C PRO A 271 5.51 24.10 2.04
N TYR A 272 4.96 23.43 1.03
CA TYR A 272 3.92 23.95 0.15
C TYR A 272 2.54 23.67 0.73
N THR A 273 1.76 24.74 0.98
CA THR A 273 0.34 24.70 1.33
C THR A 273 -0.49 25.02 0.09
N GLY A 274 -1.19 24.02 -0.44
CA GLY A 274 -2.06 24.17 -1.61
C GLY A 274 -3.41 23.49 -1.41
N THR A 275 -4.41 24.27 -1.00
CA THR A 275 -5.84 23.89 -0.99
C THR A 275 -6.39 23.80 -2.41
N ALA A 276 -6.89 22.63 -2.83
CA ALA A 276 -7.65 22.45 -4.06
C ALA A 276 -9.16 22.46 -3.78
N ALA A 277 -9.88 23.35 -4.46
CA ALA A 277 -11.35 23.44 -4.44
C ALA A 277 -11.97 22.44 -5.42
N SER A 278 -13.02 21.72 -5.00
CA SER A 278 -13.76 20.78 -5.83
C SER A 278 -15.21 21.24 -6.04
N THR A 279 -15.73 21.07 -7.26
CA THR A 279 -17.07 21.47 -7.70
C THR A 279 -18.03 20.27 -7.69
N HIS A 280 -19.23 20.47 -7.12
CA HIS A 280 -20.24 19.44 -6.89
C HIS A 280 -21.27 19.32 -8.04
N VAL A 281 -21.63 18.07 -8.41
CA VAL A 281 -22.90 17.71 -9.05
C VAL A 281 -23.47 16.49 -8.33
N GLY A 282 -24.73 16.56 -7.89
CA GLY A 282 -25.35 15.63 -6.95
C GLY A 282 -26.09 14.44 -7.58
N GLY A 283 -26.13 13.34 -6.84
CA GLY A 283 -26.97 12.17 -7.09
C GLY A 283 -26.88 11.17 -5.92
N THR A 284 -28.01 10.82 -5.33
CA THR A 284 -28.16 9.92 -4.17
C THR A 284 -28.36 8.46 -4.59
N ILE A 285 -27.55 7.51 -4.11
CA ILE A 285 -27.84 6.06 -4.16
C ILE A 285 -27.33 5.36 -2.88
N ALA A 286 -28.14 4.42 -2.38
CA ALA A 286 -28.03 3.72 -1.10
C ALA A 286 -26.89 2.68 -1.03
N MET A 287 -26.29 2.56 0.16
CA MET A 287 -25.29 1.57 0.54
C MET A 287 -25.91 0.18 0.77
N LEU A 288 -25.31 -0.86 0.19
CA LEU A 288 -25.49 -2.25 0.59
C LEU A 288 -24.32 -2.63 1.52
N LEU A 289 -24.51 -2.54 2.83
CA LEU A 289 -23.59 -3.14 3.80
C LEU A 289 -23.82 -4.65 3.82
N PHE A 290 -22.84 -5.43 3.37
CA PHE A 290 -22.75 -6.83 3.79
C PHE A 290 -22.13 -6.86 5.18
N ALA A 291 -22.97 -7.16 6.18
CA ALA A 291 -22.54 -7.37 7.55
C ALA A 291 -21.58 -8.57 7.62
N VAL A 292 -20.31 -8.33 7.96
CA VAL A 292 -19.39 -9.39 8.39
C VAL A 292 -19.66 -9.60 9.87
N GLY A 293 -20.28 -10.73 10.20
CA GLY A 293 -20.55 -11.12 11.58
C GLY A 293 -19.24 -11.26 12.36
N ALA A 294 -19.19 -10.63 13.53
CA ALA A 294 -18.14 -10.84 14.51
C ALA A 294 -18.05 -12.33 14.88
N VAL A 295 -16.98 -13.00 14.47
CA VAL A 295 -16.64 -14.32 15.01
C VAL A 295 -15.75 -14.09 16.22
N SER A 296 -16.33 -14.34 17.38
CA SER A 296 -15.64 -14.39 18.67
C SER A 296 -14.50 -15.40 18.63
N LEU A 297 -13.26 -14.93 18.75
CA LEU A 297 -12.10 -15.75 19.11
C LEU A 297 -12.23 -16.19 20.57
N LEU A 298 -12.81 -17.36 20.79
CA LEU A 298 -12.64 -18.15 22.00
C LEU A 298 -12.42 -19.61 21.55
N GLY A 299 -11.16 -20.04 21.54
CA GLY A 299 -10.83 -21.43 21.22
C GLY A 299 -9.39 -21.65 20.74
N LEU A 300 -8.40 -21.27 21.55
CA LEU A 300 -7.09 -21.91 21.64
C LEU A 300 -6.80 -22.14 23.13
#